data_AF-A0A380NIS1-F1
#
_entry.id   AF-A0A380NIS1-F1
#
_cell.length_a   1.000
_cell.length_b   1.000
_cell.length_c   1.000
_cell.angle_alpha   90.00
_cell.angle_beta   90.00
_cell.angle_gamma   90.00
#
_symmetry.space_group_name_H-M   'P 1'
#
loop_
_entity.id
_entity.type
_entity.pdbx_description
1 polymer ?
#
loop_
_entity_poly.entity_id
_entity_poly.type
_entity_poly.pdbx_seq_one_letter_code
_entity_poly.pdbx_strand_id
1 'polypeptide(L)'
;MAQPLDIVLIAIPLIVQVFFIFGITFAIAYYLKLPYSMAAPCSMIGASNFFELSVAVAIALFGLSSGATLATVVGVLVEVPVMLLLVKIANHLSVKFNKT
;
A
#
# COMPACT_ATOMS: atom_id res chain seq x y z
N MET A 1 4.13 8.80 25.72
CA MET A 1 4.47 7.38 25.90
C MET A 1 3.88 6.67 24.70
N ALA A 2 4.69 6.28 23.71
CA ALA A 2 4.19 5.63 22.50
C ALA A 2 3.61 4.27 22.91
N GLN A 3 2.29 4.12 22.84
CA GLN A 3 1.66 2.86 23.15
C GLN A 3 1.83 1.98 21.89
N PRO A 4 2.49 0.81 21.97
CA PRO A 4 2.66 -0.05 20.80
C PRO A 4 1.32 -0.47 20.17
N LEU A 5 0.23 -0.35 20.95
CA LEU A 5 -1.14 -0.51 20.48
C LEU A 5 -1.54 0.52 19.41
N ASP A 6 -1.12 1.78 19.52
CA ASP A 6 -1.48 2.83 18.54
C ASP A 6 -0.88 2.51 17.16
N ILE A 7 0.35 2.01 17.14
CA ILE A 7 1.08 1.59 15.94
C ILE A 7 0.32 0.48 15.23
N VAL A 8 -0.11 -0.55 15.98
CA VAL A 8 -0.89 -1.67 15.44
C VAL A 8 -2.24 -1.20 14.91
N LEU A 9 -2.89 -0.28 15.63
CA LEU A 9 -4.20 0.25 15.26
C LEU A 9 -4.15 1.08 13.97
N ILE A 10 -3.00 1.69 13.64
CA ILE A 10 -2.74 2.39 12.38
C ILE A 10 -2.33 1.41 11.27
N ALA A 11 -1.50 0.42 11.58
CA ALA A 11 -0.97 -0.52 10.59
C ALA A 11 -2.06 -1.42 10.00
N ILE A 12 -3.00 -1.91 10.81
CA ILE A 12 -4.08 -2.80 10.36
C ILE A 12 -4.92 -2.17 9.24
N PRO A 13 -5.55 -0.99 9.42
CA PRO A 13 -6.37 -0.38 8.39
C PRO A 13 -5.56 -0.08 7.13
N LEU A 14 -4.28 0.29 7.28
CA LEU A 14 -3.39 0.54 6.14
C LEU A 14 -3.14 -0.71 5.28
N ILE A 15 -2.81 -1.82 5.93
CA ILE A 15 -2.61 -3.10 5.24
C ILE A 15 -3.89 -3.50 4.52
N VAL A 16 -5.03 -3.45 5.22
CA VAL A 16 -6.34 -3.81 4.65
C VAL A 16 -6.65 -2.94 3.43
N GLN A 17 -6.44 -1.62 3.53
CA GLN A 17 -6.66 -0.70 2.41
C GLN A 17 -5.82 -1.07 1.18
N VAL A 18 -4.53 -1.30 1.37
CA VAL A 18 -3.59 -1.61 0.26
C VAL A 18 -3.99 -2.92 -0.44
N PHE A 19 -4.30 -3.97 0.32
CA PHE A 19 -4.77 -5.24 -0.26
C PHE A 19 -6.12 -5.12 -0.95
N PHE A 20 -7.04 -4.35 -0.37
CA PHE A 20 -8.38 -4.16 -0.91
C PHE A 20 -8.35 -3.42 -2.25
N ILE A 21 -7.63 -2.29 -2.31
CA ILE A 21 -7.51 -1.51 -3.55
C ILE A 21 -6.72 -2.28 -4.61
N PHE A 22 -5.64 -2.97 -4.23
CA PHE A 22 -4.91 -3.84 -5.17
C PHE A 22 -5.83 -4.90 -5.77
N GLY A 23 -6.60 -5.60 -4.93
CA GLY A 23 -7.52 -6.65 -5.38
C GLY A 23 -8.60 -6.13 -6.32
N ILE A 24 -9.23 -5.00 -6.00
CA ILE A 24 -10.26 -4.38 -6.85
C ILE A 24 -9.67 -3.93 -8.18
N THR A 25 -8.54 -3.21 -8.15
CA THR A 25 -7.93 -2.67 -9.37
C THR A 25 -7.45 -3.79 -10.29
N PHE A 26 -6.89 -4.85 -9.70
CA PHE A 26 -6.46 -6.04 -10.45
C PHE A 26 -7.64 -6.82 -11.03
N ALA A 27 -8.74 -6.96 -10.28
CA ALA A 27 -9.95 -7.59 -10.77
C ALA A 27 -10.60 -6.81 -11.92
N ILE A 28 -10.64 -5.48 -11.82
CA ILE A 28 -11.13 -4.60 -12.89
C ILE A 28 -10.22 -4.73 -14.12
N ALA A 29 -8.89 -4.69 -13.94
CA ALA A 29 -7.95 -4.86 -15.05
C ALA A 29 -8.08 -6.22 -15.74
N TYR A 30 -8.37 -7.28 -14.97
CA TYR A 30 -8.68 -8.60 -15.51
C TYR A 30 -10.01 -8.62 -16.29
N TYR A 31 -11.07 -8.01 -15.75
CA TYR A 31 -12.36 -7.91 -16.43
C TYR A 31 -12.27 -7.13 -17.75
N LEU A 32 -11.43 -6.10 -17.78
CA LEU A 32 -11.10 -5.32 -18.98
C LEU A 32 -10.14 -6.02 -19.95
N LYS A 33 -9.69 -7.25 -19.63
CA LYS A 33 -8.74 -8.05 -20.42
C LYS A 33 -7.44 -7.30 -20.76
N LEU A 34 -6.95 -6.48 -19.84
CA LEU A 34 -5.69 -5.78 -20.02
C LEU A 34 -4.51 -6.77 -19.98
N PRO A 35 -3.44 -6.54 -20.77
CA PRO A 35 -2.25 -7.37 -20.68
C PRO A 35 -1.65 -7.25 -19.27
N TYR A 36 -1.13 -8.37 -18.75
CA TYR A 36 -0.54 -8.41 -17.40
C TYR A 36 0.56 -7.34 -17.20
N SER A 37 1.31 -7.04 -18.26
CA SER A 37 2.33 -5.98 -18.28
C SER A 37 1.80 -4.58 -17.92
N MET A 38 0.50 -4.36 -18.07
CA MET A 38 -0.19 -3.13 -17.65
C MET A 38 -1.00 -3.36 -16.38
N ALA A 39 -1.72 -4.48 -16.28
CA ALA A 39 -2.62 -4.76 -15.16
C ALA A 39 -1.90 -4.79 -13.79
N ALA A 40 -0.73 -5.43 -13.71
CA ALA A 40 0.03 -5.52 -12.46
C ALA A 40 0.57 -4.16 -11.99
N PRO A 41 1.33 -3.38 -12.79
CA PRO A 41 1.80 -2.07 -12.37
C PRO A 41 0.64 -1.08 -12.13
N CYS A 42 -0.43 -1.09 -12.95
CA CYS A 42 -1.60 -0.24 -12.69
C CYS A 42 -2.26 -0.54 -11.33
N SER A 43 -2.36 -1.82 -10.96
CA SER A 43 -2.96 -2.22 -9.67
C SER A 43 -2.06 -1.87 -8.49
N MET A 44 -0.74 -1.90 -8.67
CA MET A 44 0.21 -1.43 -7.66
C MET A 44 0.08 0.09 -7.47
N ILE A 45 0.10 0.88 -8.56
CA ILE A 45 -0.05 2.34 -8.50
C ILE A 45 -1.35 2.74 -7.79
N GLY A 46 -2.45 2.04 -8.07
CA GLY A 46 -3.73 2.30 -7.41
C GLY A 46 -3.72 2.01 -5.90
N ALA A 47 -2.94 1.01 -5.46
CA ALA A 47 -2.87 0.61 -4.06
C ALA A 47 -1.86 1.43 -3.23
N SER A 48 -0.85 2.04 -3.87
CA SER A 48 0.21 2.82 -3.23
C SER A 48 -0.31 4.13 -2.62
N ASN A 49 0.30 4.55 -1.52
CA ASN A 49 0.05 5.84 -0.89
C ASN A 49 1.39 6.58 -0.76
N PHE A 50 1.43 7.89 -1.01
CA PHE A 50 2.67 8.68 -0.93
C PHE A 50 3.02 9.07 0.51
N PHE A 51 3.49 8.09 1.29
CA PHE A 51 3.81 8.32 2.70
C PHE A 51 5.03 9.23 2.90
N GLU A 52 6.01 9.19 2.00
CA GLU A 52 7.20 10.04 2.07
C GLU A 52 6.83 11.53 2.01
N LEU A 53 5.83 11.88 1.20
CA LEU A 53 5.29 13.24 1.15
C LEU A 53 4.40 13.53 2.37
N SER A 54 3.60 12.56 2.80
CA SER A 54 2.72 12.69 3.97
C SER A 54 3.50 12.98 5.25
N VAL A 55 4.65 12.32 5.46
CA VAL A 55 5.54 12.56 6.60
C VAL A 55 6.07 14.00 6.60
N ALA A 56 6.48 14.52 5.44
CA ALA A 56 6.97 15.90 5.33
C ALA A 56 5.89 16.91 5.73
N VAL A 57 4.65 16.71 5.26
CA VAL A 57 3.51 17.57 5.60
C VAL A 57 3.13 17.45 7.08
N ALA A 58 3.13 16.24 7.64
CA ALA A 58 2.81 16.02 9.04
C ALA A 58 3.81 16.71 9.97
N ILE A 59 5.11 16.62 9.67
CA ILE A 59 6.17 17.33 10.41
C ILE A 59 5.98 18.85 10.30
N ALA A 60 5.69 19.36 9.10
CA ALA A 60 5.54 20.80 8.85
C ALA A 60 4.33 21.42 9.58
N LEU A 61 3.21 20.70 9.67
CA LEU A 61 1.97 21.21 10.25
C LEU A 61 1.81 20.89 11.73
N PHE A 62 2.23 19.69 12.17
CA PHE A 62 1.96 19.18 13.52
C PHE A 62 3.23 19.01 14.38
N GLY A 63 4.42 19.17 13.80
CA GLY A 63 5.69 18.98 14.49
C GLY A 63 6.04 17.51 14.77
N LEU A 64 7.27 17.27 15.25
CA LEU A 64 7.81 15.92 15.46
C LEU A 64 7.13 15.13 16.58
N SER A 65 6.63 15.81 17.62
CA SER A 65 6.07 15.17 18.81
C SER A 65 4.58 14.82 18.69
N SER A 66 3.95 15.10 17.55
CA SER A 66 2.53 14.82 17.33
C SER A 66 2.29 13.37 16.93
N GLY A 67 1.16 12.81 17.39
CA GLY A 67 0.70 11.47 16.99
C GLY A 67 0.44 11.35 15.48
N ALA A 68 0.13 12.45 14.79
CA ALA A 68 -0.02 12.46 13.34
C ALA A 68 1.30 12.14 12.63
N THR A 69 2.41 12.72 13.08
CA THR A 69 3.74 12.46 12.54
C THR A 69 4.17 11.02 12.79
N LEU A 70 3.90 10.50 13.99
CA LEU A 70 4.16 9.10 14.32
C LEU A 70 3.37 8.15 13.41
N ALA A 71 2.10 8.45 13.15
CA ALA A 71 1.27 7.65 12.24
C ALA A 71 1.80 7.62 10.81
N THR A 72 2.24 8.76 10.27
CA THR A 72 2.78 8.83 8.91
C THR A 72 4.11 8.09 8.77
N VAL A 73 4.98 8.16 9.76
CA VAL A 73 6.29 7.45 9.75
C VAL A 73 6.09 5.95 9.86
N VAL A 74 5.20 5.50 10.74
CA VAL A 74 4.80 4.09 10.83
C VAL A 74 4.19 3.62 9.51
N GLY A 75 3.38 4.46 8.86
CA GLY A 75 2.82 4.20 7.53
C GLY A 75 3.90 3.87 6.50
N VAL A 76 4.94 4.70 6.36
CA VAL A 76 6.08 4.42 5.46
C VAL A 76 6.73 3.06 5.77
N LEU A 77 7.01 2.80 7.05
CA LEU A 77 7.70 1.57 7.47
C LEU A 77 6.89 0.30 7.16
N VAL A 78 5.56 0.39 7.19
CA VAL A 78 4.65 -0.72 6.87
C VAL A 78 4.39 -0.82 5.36
N GLU A 79 4.32 0.31 4.65
CA GLU A 79 3.97 0.34 3.23
C GLU A 79 5.00 -0.38 2.35
N VAL A 80 6.29 -0.07 2.52
CA VAL A 80 7.37 -0.67 1.72
C VAL A 80 7.36 -2.22 1.76
N PRO A 81 7.32 -2.90 2.93
CA PRO A 81 7.28 -4.36 2.96
C PRO A 81 5.97 -4.93 2.39
N VAL A 82 4.84 -4.25 2.58
CA VAL A 82 3.55 -4.68 2.00
C VAL A 82 3.59 -4.59 0.47
N MET A 83 4.20 -3.54 -0.08
CA MET A 83 4.40 -3.38 -1.52
C MET A 83 5.29 -4.48 -2.10
N LEU A 84 6.41 -4.82 -1.45
CA LEU A 84 7.26 -5.94 -1.88
C LEU A 84 6.50 -7.28 -1.85
N LEU A 85 5.64 -7.47 -0.85
CA LEU A 85 4.78 -8.65 -0.75
C LEU A 85 3.76 -8.69 -1.91
N LEU A 86 3.13 -7.56 -2.24
CA LEU A 86 2.22 -7.46 -3.40
C LEU A 86 2.93 -7.71 -4.72
N VAL A 87 4.17 -7.25 -4.90
CA VAL A 87 4.99 -7.57 -6.09
C VAL A 87 5.19 -9.08 -6.21
N LYS A 88 5.51 -9.75 -5.10
CA LYS A 88 5.66 -11.21 -5.08
C LYS A 88 4.35 -11.93 -5.43
N ILE A 89 3.23 -11.44 -4.90
CA ILE A 89 1.89 -11.96 -5.19
C ILE A 89 1.55 -11.76 -6.68
N ALA A 90 1.73 -10.55 -7.21
CA ALA A 90 1.50 -10.22 -8.61
C ALA A 90 2.32 -11.14 -9.53
N ASN A 91 3.62 -11.29 -9.28
CA ASN A 91 4.48 -12.19 -10.06
C ASN A 91 3.98 -13.64 -10.06
N HIS A 92 3.39 -14.10 -8.96
CA HIS A 92 2.76 -15.43 -8.91
C HIS A 92 1.46 -15.49 -9.73
N LEU A 93 0.65 -14.41 -9.71
CA LEU A 93 -0.55 -14.26 -10.54
C LEU A 93 -0.24 -14.17 -12.04
N SER A 94 0.93 -13.62 -12.42
CA SER A 94 1.43 -13.57 -13.81
C SER A 94 1.44 -14.95 -14.47
N VAL A 95 1.89 -15.97 -13.74
CA VAL A 95 1.97 -17.35 -14.21
C VAL A 95 0.58 -17.90 -14.57
N LYS A 96 -0.46 -17.45 -13.85
CA LYS A 96 -1.85 -17.85 -14.11
C LYS A 96 -2.48 -17.04 -15.24
N PHE A 97 -2.10 -15.77 -15.37
CA PHE A 97 -2.54 -14.87 -16.46
C PHE A 97 -2.03 -15.32 -17.83
N ASN A 98 -0.78 -15.79 -17.93
CA ASN A 98 -0.19 -16.26 -19.19
C ASN A 98 -0.66 -17.66 -19.63
N LYS A 99 -1.56 -18.29 -18.85
CA LYS A 99 -2.13 -19.62 -19.12
C LYS A 99 -3.59 -19.59 -19.58
N THR A 100 -4.17 -18.39 -19.69
CA THR A 100 -5.54 -18.16 -20.20
C THR A 100 -5.44 -17.40 -21.52
#